data_AF-A0A119VDA1-F1
#
_entry.id   AF-A0A119VDA1-F1
#
_cell.length_a   1.000
_cell.length_b   1.000
_cell.length_c   1.000
_cell.angle_alpha   90.00
_cell.angle_beta   90.00
_cell.angle_gamma   90.00
#
_symmetry.space_group_name_H-M   'P 1'
#
loop_
_entity.id
_entity.type
_entity.pdbx_description
1 polymer ?
#
loop_
_entity_poly.entity_id
_entity_poly.type
_entity_poly.pdbx_seq_one_letter_code
_entity_poly.pdbx_strand_id
1 'polypeptide(L)'
;MRYSGIPYEALDERGSAYVRDATVIGELPTPAMRFEALDHATERIACITGLSALRRVPFGAPTHFVFGLRPVDAKRHAHASLLMTMGHALSLTYCG
;
A
#
# COMPACT_ATOMS: atom_id res chain seq x y z
N MET A 1 8.59 12.28 -4.55
CA MET A 1 7.74 11.07 -4.51
C MET A 1 7.39 10.67 -5.93
N ARG A 2 7.63 9.41 -6.33
CA ARG A 2 7.43 8.92 -7.71
C ARG A 2 6.00 9.07 -8.24
N TYR A 3 5.00 9.04 -7.35
CA TYR A 3 3.58 9.09 -7.70
C TYR A 3 2.89 10.42 -7.34
N SER A 4 3.65 11.50 -7.16
CA SER A 4 3.11 12.82 -6.83
C SER A 4 2.34 13.42 -8.01
N GLY A 5 1.27 14.18 -7.76
CA GLY A 5 0.53 14.92 -8.79
C GLY A 5 -0.38 14.07 -9.69
N ILE A 6 -0.59 12.79 -9.36
CA ILE A 6 -1.53 11.93 -10.09
C ILE A 6 -2.95 12.28 -9.61
N PRO A 7 -3.84 12.79 -10.49
CA PRO A 7 -5.17 13.19 -10.08
C PRO A 7 -6.05 11.98 -9.74
N TYR A 8 -6.85 12.13 -8.69
CA TYR A 8 -7.84 11.18 -8.22
C TYR A 8 -9.13 11.93 -7.84
N GLU A 9 -10.26 11.44 -8.34
CA GLU A 9 -11.58 11.94 -7.96
C GLU A 9 -12.02 11.28 -6.65
N ALA A 10 -12.10 12.08 -5.60
CA ALA A 10 -12.50 11.68 -4.25
C ALA A 10 -13.86 12.29 -3.89
N LEU A 11 -14.46 11.77 -2.82
CA LEU A 11 -15.69 12.34 -2.24
C LEU A 11 -15.35 13.06 -0.95
N ASP A 12 -15.90 14.27 -0.78
CA ASP A 12 -15.79 15.04 0.47
C ASP A 12 -16.74 14.50 1.56
N GLU A 13 -16.73 15.13 2.73
CA GLU A 13 -17.59 14.75 3.87
C GLU A 13 -19.09 14.85 3.58
N ARG A 14 -19.47 15.56 2.51
CA ARG A 14 -20.86 15.75 2.05
C ARG A 14 -21.19 14.84 0.87
N GLY A 15 -20.26 13.98 0.45
CA GLY A 15 -20.41 13.10 -0.72
C GLY A 15 -20.25 13.82 -2.06
N SER A 16 -19.72 15.04 -2.10
CA SER A 16 -19.47 15.79 -3.34
C SER A 16 -18.11 15.41 -3.93
N ALA A 17 -18.06 15.23 -5.25
CA ALA A 17 -16.83 14.92 -5.95
C ALA A 17 -15.86 16.11 -5.95
N TYR A 18 -14.59 15.85 -5.68
CA TYR A 18 -13.50 16.80 -5.84
C TYR A 18 -12.23 16.08 -6.30
N VAL A 19 -11.31 16.80 -6.94
CA VAL A 19 -10.05 16.23 -7.41
C VAL A 19 -8.95 16.55 -6.41
N ARG A 20 -8.17 15.54 -6.04
CA ARG A 20 -6.92 15.66 -5.29
C ARG A 20 -5.87 14.72 -5.84
N ASP A 21 -4.65 14.81 -5.32
CA ASP A 21 -3.63 13.82 -5.61
C ASP A 21 -3.98 12.46 -5.02
N ALA A 22 -3.62 11.39 -5.74
CA ALA A 22 -3.64 10.03 -5.23
C ALA A 22 -2.69 9.91 -4.02
N THR A 23 -3.14 9.19 -3.00
CA THR A 23 -2.45 9.02 -1.72
C THR A 23 -2.19 7.56 -1.36
N VAL A 24 -3.00 6.65 -1.91
CA VAL A 24 -2.85 5.19 -1.75
C VAL A 24 -2.80 4.49 -3.11
N ILE A 25 -2.23 3.29 -3.13
CA ILE A 25 -2.06 2.49 -4.36
C ILE A 25 -3.39 2.27 -5.09
N GLY A 26 -4.49 2.07 -4.36
CA GLY A 26 -5.84 1.87 -4.92
C GLY A 26 -6.36 3.03 -5.77
N GLU A 27 -5.79 4.22 -5.62
CA GLU A 27 -6.19 5.45 -6.32
C GLU A 27 -5.42 5.66 -7.63
N LEU A 28 -4.35 4.89 -7.88
CA LEU A 28 -3.59 4.99 -9.12
C LEU A 28 -4.45 4.53 -10.32
N PRO A 29 -4.41 5.22 -11.46
CA PRO A 29 -5.40 5.03 -12.52
C PRO A 29 -5.29 3.66 -13.18
N THR A 30 -4.09 3.21 -13.52
CA THR A 30 -3.90 1.99 -14.32
C THR A 30 -3.45 0.80 -13.47
N PRO A 31 -3.82 -0.45 -13.84
CA PRO A 31 -3.30 -1.64 -13.19
C PRO A 31 -1.77 -1.73 -13.21
N ALA A 32 -1.13 -1.30 -14.30
CA ALA A 32 0.33 -1.30 -14.41
C ALA A 32 1.00 -0.41 -13.35
N MET A 33 0.50 0.81 -13.13
CA MET A 33 1.00 1.71 -12.10
C MET A 33 0.79 1.15 -10.69
N ARG A 34 -0.37 0.51 -10.44
CA ARG A 34 -0.64 -0.15 -9.16
C ARG A 34 0.34 -1.28 -8.89
N PHE A 35 0.66 -2.08 -9.90
CA PHE A 35 1.61 -3.17 -9.77
C PHE A 35 3.03 -2.68 -9.50
N GLU A 36 3.49 -1.67 -10.24
CA GLU A 36 4.79 -1.04 -9.98
C GLU A 36 4.85 -0.44 -8.57
N ALA A 37 3.81 0.27 -8.14
CA ALA A 37 3.75 0.84 -6.79
C ALA A 37 3.79 -0.23 -5.70
N LEU A 38 3.11 -1.37 -5.92
CA LEU A 38 3.16 -2.51 -4.99
C LEU A 38 4.55 -3.14 -4.92
N ASP A 39 5.31 -3.19 -6.01
CA ASP A 39 6.70 -3.66 -5.99
C ASP A 39 7.56 -2.75 -5.09
N HIS A 40 7.53 -1.43 -5.32
CA HIS A 40 8.27 -0.47 -4.48
C HIS A 40 7.83 -0.48 -3.02
N ALA A 41 6.52 -0.52 -2.77
CA ALA A 41 5.99 -0.62 -1.42
C ALA A 41 6.48 -1.89 -0.73
N THR A 42 6.53 -3.02 -1.43
CA THR A 42 7.01 -4.29 -0.87
C THR A 42 8.47 -4.16 -0.42
N GLU A 43 9.34 -3.63 -1.27
CA GLU A 43 10.76 -3.42 -0.95
C GLU A 43 10.94 -2.48 0.25
N ARG A 44 10.23 -1.35 0.25
CA ARG A 44 10.33 -0.37 1.34
C ARG A 44 9.81 -0.92 2.66
N ILE A 45 8.70 -1.65 2.64
CA ILE A 45 8.10 -2.26 3.83
C ILE A 45 9.01 -3.37 4.35
N ALA A 46 9.66 -4.15 3.48
CA ALA A 46 10.67 -5.13 3.87
C ALA A 46 11.79 -4.46 4.68
N CYS A 47 12.32 -3.33 4.19
CA CYS A 47 13.33 -2.56 4.91
C CYS A 47 12.84 -2.04 6.27
N ILE A 48 11.63 -1.48 6.34
CA ILE A 48 11.07 -0.90 7.57
C ILE A 48 10.83 -2.00 8.62
N THR A 49 10.28 -3.13 8.19
CA THR A 49 9.89 -4.22 9.10
C THR A 49 11.04 -5.15 9.45
N GLY A 50 12.16 -5.10 8.71
CA GLY A 50 13.26 -6.05 8.85
C GLY A 50 12.91 -7.46 8.37
N LEU A 51 11.82 -7.62 7.62
CA LEU A 51 11.34 -8.90 7.11
C LEU A 51 11.72 -9.07 5.64
N SER A 52 12.01 -10.30 5.24
CA SER A 52 12.24 -10.65 3.83
C SER A 52 10.91 -10.89 3.12
N ALA A 53 10.63 -10.13 2.05
CA ALA A 53 9.47 -10.37 1.21
C ALA A 53 9.68 -11.62 0.34
N LEU A 54 8.73 -12.55 0.40
CA LEU A 54 8.71 -13.76 -0.43
C LEU A 54 8.19 -13.49 -1.85
N ARG A 55 7.44 -12.39 -2.01
CA ARG A 55 6.80 -11.93 -3.25
C ARG A 55 6.29 -10.50 -3.07
N ARG A 56 5.84 -9.88 -4.15
CA ARG A 56 5.11 -8.60 -4.12
C ARG A 56 3.80 -8.70 -3.34
N VAL A 57 3.46 -7.66 -2.57
CA VAL A 57 2.15 -7.49 -1.92
C VAL A 57 1.01 -7.58 -2.96
N PRO A 58 0.05 -8.50 -2.82
CA PRO A 58 -1.12 -8.52 -3.69
C PRO A 58 -2.05 -7.34 -3.41
N PHE A 59 -2.63 -6.76 -4.46
CA PHE A 59 -3.57 -5.63 -4.35
C PHE A 59 -4.73 -5.85 -3.36
N GLY A 60 -5.28 -7.07 -3.34
CA GLY A 60 -6.42 -7.46 -2.51
C GLY A 60 -6.07 -8.25 -1.25
N ALA A 61 -4.82 -8.28 -0.80
CA ALA A 61 -4.42 -9.05 0.38
C ALA A 61 -3.69 -8.18 1.42
N PRO A 62 -3.73 -8.54 2.72
CA PRO A 62 -2.98 -7.82 3.73
C PRO A 62 -1.49 -8.12 3.64
N THR A 63 -0.68 -7.09 3.87
CA THR A 63 0.76 -7.05 3.62
C THR A 63 1.56 -8.18 4.29
N HIS A 64 1.17 -8.62 5.49
CA HIS A 64 1.82 -9.73 6.20
C HIS A 64 1.91 -11.05 5.40
N PHE A 65 1.01 -11.26 4.44
CA PHE A 65 0.91 -12.48 3.64
C PHE A 65 2.12 -12.70 2.73
N VAL A 66 2.89 -11.64 2.45
CA VAL A 66 4.12 -11.75 1.66
C VAL A 66 5.38 -11.92 2.49
N PHE A 67 5.29 -11.70 3.79
CA PHE A 67 6.39 -11.90 4.73
C PHE A 67 6.29 -13.26 5.45
N GLY A 68 5.38 -14.14 5.01
CA GLY A 68 5.19 -15.47 5.60
C GLY A 68 4.61 -15.45 7.01
N LEU A 69 4.09 -14.30 7.47
CA LEU A 69 3.53 -14.17 8.81
C LEU A 69 2.08 -14.63 8.84
N ARG A 70 1.70 -15.33 9.92
CA ARG A 70 0.29 -15.57 10.23
C ARG A 70 -0.33 -14.28 10.77
N PRO A 71 -1.66 -14.08 10.62
CA PRO A 71 -2.33 -12.88 11.11
C PRO A 71 -2.09 -12.58 12.59
N VAL A 72 -2.02 -13.61 13.43
CA VAL A 72 -1.75 -13.46 14.87
C VAL A 72 -0.35 -12.94 15.16
N ASP A 73 0.65 -13.37 14.38
CA ASP A 73 2.05 -12.95 14.54
C ASP A 73 2.23 -11.52 14.01
N ALA A 74 1.60 -11.21 12.87
CA ALA A 74 1.58 -9.86 12.31
C ALA A 74 0.97 -8.82 13.27
N LYS A 75 -0.11 -9.18 13.98
CA LYS A 75 -0.75 -8.31 14.99
C LYS A 75 0.14 -8.00 16.20
N ARG A 76 1.11 -8.86 16.50
CA ARG A 76 2.05 -8.69 17.63
C ARG A 76 3.33 -7.97 17.22
N HIS A 77 3.54 -7.75 15.93
CA HIS A 77 4.73 -7.09 15.40
C HIS A 77 4.71 -5.59 15.70
N ALA A 78 5.88 -4.96 15.85
CA ALA A 78 6.01 -3.52 16.07
C ALA A 78 5.35 -2.68 14.96
N HIS A 79 5.27 -3.23 13.76
CA HIS A 79 4.63 -2.63 12.58
C HIS A 79 3.28 -3.28 12.24
N ALA A 80 2.52 -3.74 13.24
CA ALA A 80 1.25 -4.44 13.04
C ALA A 80 0.27 -3.69 12.12
N SER A 81 0.08 -2.38 12.31
CA SER A 81 -0.83 -1.58 11.48
C SER A 81 -0.47 -1.64 10.00
N LEU A 82 0.82 -1.56 9.68
CA LEU A 82 1.33 -1.66 8.30
C LEU A 82 1.17 -3.08 7.74
N LEU A 83 1.56 -4.10 8.50
CA LEU A 83 1.46 -5.50 8.09
C LEU A 83 0.02 -5.96 7.89
N MET A 84 -0.94 -5.38 8.61
CA MET A 84 -2.36 -5.66 8.47
C MET A 84 -3.02 -4.82 7.37
N THR A 85 -2.32 -3.85 6.76
CA THR A 85 -2.87 -3.01 5.70
C THR A 85 -2.98 -3.81 4.39
N MET A 86 -4.12 -3.67 3.71
CA MET A 86 -4.37 -4.26 2.39
C MET A 86 -3.54 -3.58 1.31
N GLY A 87 -3.10 -4.32 0.29
CA GLY A 87 -2.25 -3.77 -0.78
C GLY A 87 -2.79 -2.48 -1.42
N HIS A 88 -4.08 -2.42 -1.76
CA HIS A 88 -4.72 -1.23 -2.33
C HIS A 88 -4.79 -0.04 -1.35
N ALA A 89 -4.77 -0.29 -0.06
CA ALA A 89 -4.83 0.73 0.99
C ALA A 89 -3.43 1.19 1.44
N LEU A 90 -2.35 0.61 0.90
CA LEU A 90 -0.99 1.06 1.20
C LEU A 90 -0.77 2.48 0.69
N SER A 91 -0.18 3.30 1.53
CA SER A 91 0.18 4.68 1.17
C SER A 91 1.28 4.71 0.11
N LEU A 92 1.15 5.65 -0.83
CA LEU A 92 2.18 5.94 -1.83
C LEU A 92 3.49 6.47 -1.21
N THR A 93 3.49 6.81 0.09
CA THR A 93 4.70 7.10 0.87
C THR A 93 5.70 5.95 0.93
N TYR A 94 5.22 4.71 0.75
CA TYR A 94 6.09 3.54 0.72
C TYR A 94 6.66 3.27 -0.67
N CYS A 95 6.32 4.05 -1.69
CA CYS A 95 6.64 3.76 -3.09
C CYS A 95 7.72 4.68 -3.69
N GLY A 96 8.65 5.21 -2.90
CA GLY A 96 9.65 6.18 -3.35
C GLY A 96 10.89 6.28 -2.50
#